data_AF-I2PWX0-F1
#
_entry.id   AF-I2PWX0-F1
#
_cell.length_a   1.000
_cell.length_b   1.000
_cell.length_c   1.000
_cell.angle_alpha   90.00
_cell.angle_beta   90.00
_cell.angle_gamma   90.00
#
_symmetry.space_group_name_H-M   'P 1'
#
loop_
_entity.id
_entity.type
_entity.pdbx_description
1 polymer ?
#
loop_
_entity_poly.entity_id
_entity_poly.type
_entity_poly.pdbx_seq_one_letter_code
_entity_poly.pdbx_strand_id
1 'polypeptide(L)' 'MDIKSSDLIDLKDEIIASFRPIEQLFKIMDKSSTDVFGELIRCHGEIGTVLCNNFRQNIDCILKKLSTQKIND' A
#
# COMPACT_ATOMS: atom_id res chain seq x y z
N MET A 1 6.68 -21.13 15.83
CA MET A 1 5.74 -21.57 14.77
C MET A 1 6.34 -21.15 13.45
N ASP A 2 6.65 -22.11 12.59
CA ASP A 2 7.21 -21.85 11.26
C ASP A 2 6.19 -21.15 10.36
N ILE A 3 6.40 -19.87 10.06
CA ILE A 3 5.59 -19.14 9.08
C ILE A 3 5.94 -19.69 7.70
N LYS A 4 5.02 -20.38 7.02
CA LYS A 4 5.27 -20.90 5.67
C LYS A 4 5.29 -19.74 4.67
N SER A 5 5.98 -19.92 3.53
CA SER A 5 6.01 -18.91 2.48
C SER A 5 4.61 -18.59 1.93
N SER A 6 3.69 -19.56 1.92
CA SER A 6 2.26 -19.36 1.64
C SER A 6 1.63 -18.36 2.61
N ASP A 7 1.89 -18.51 3.90
CA ASP A 7 1.29 -17.69 4.95
C ASP A 7 1.73 -16.22 4.84
N LEU A 8 2.97 -15.97 4.37
CA LEU A 8 3.47 -14.62 4.08
C LEU A 8 2.82 -13.99 2.84
N ILE A 9 2.47 -14.80 1.82
CA ILE A 9 1.78 -14.34 0.62
C ILE A 9 0.32 -14.01 0.96
N ASP A 10 -0.36 -14.89 1.70
CA ASP A 10 -1.73 -14.67 2.13
C ASP A 10 -1.85 -13.42 3.01
N LEU A 11 -0.93 -13.26 3.98
CA LEU A 11 -0.86 -12.06 4.81
C LEU A 11 -0.61 -10.79 4.00
N LYS A 12 0.25 -10.85 2.98
CA LYS A 12 0.46 -9.72 2.07
C LYS A 12 -0.85 -9.32 1.40
N ASP A 13 -1.53 -10.29 0.82
CA ASP A 13 -2.74 -10.05 0.04
C ASP A 13 -3.87 -9.51 0.93
N GLU A 14 -4.01 -10.01 2.16
CA GLU A 14 -4.94 -9.48 3.15
C GLU A 14 -4.66 -8.02 3.52
N ILE A 15 -3.39 -7.67 3.79
CA ILE A 15 -2.97 -6.30 4.10
C ILE A 15 -3.26 -5.38 2.90
N ILE A 16 -2.87 -5.80 1.69
CA ILE A 16 -3.07 -5.00 0.48
C ILE A 16 -4.56 -4.83 0.16
N ALA A 17 -5.37 -5.89 0.32
CA ALA A 17 -6.81 -5.84 0.14
C ALA A 17 -7.47 -4.85 1.11
N SER A 18 -7.05 -4.88 2.37
CA SER A 18 -7.56 -3.97 3.42
C SER A 18 -7.19 -2.50 3.14
N PHE A 19 -6.08 -2.24 2.45
CA PHE A 19 -5.63 -0.89 2.13
C PHE A 19 -6.18 -0.34 0.79
N ARG A 20 -6.71 -1.19 -0.09
CA ARG A 20 -7.28 -0.77 -1.38
C ARG A 20 -8.34 0.33 -1.27
N PRO A 21 -9.31 0.30 -0.32
CA PRO A 21 -10.30 1.36 -0.21
C PRO A 21 -9.69 2.74 0.03
N ILE A 22 -8.60 2.81 0.81
CA ILE A 22 -7.87 4.05 1.10
C ILE A 22 -7.20 4.59 -0.18
N GLU A 23 -6.55 3.72 -0.96
CA GLU A 23 -5.96 4.13 -2.24
C GLU A 23 -7.03 4.62 -3.23
N GLN A 24 -8.19 3.96 -3.27
CA GLN A 24 -9.30 4.38 -4.14
C GLN A 24 -9.84 5.75 -3.74
N LEU A 25 -9.92 6.04 -2.44
CA LEU A 25 -10.30 7.38 -1.96
C LEU A 25 -9.35 8.46 -2.51
N PHE A 26 -8.04 8.24 -2.40
CA PHE A 26 -7.06 9.20 -2.92
C PHE A 26 -7.12 9.36 -4.43
N LYS A 27 -7.38 8.29 -5.19
CA LYS A 27 -7.60 8.37 -6.65
C LYS A 27 -8.87 9.13 -7.03
N ILE A 28 -9.91 9.10 -6.20
CA ILE A 28 -11.12 9.91 -6.43
C ILE A 28 -10.79 11.37 -6.17
N MET A 29 -10.08 11.66 -5.09
CA MET A 29 -9.65 13.02 -4.73
C MET A 29 -8.77 13.64 -5.81
N ASP A 30 -7.83 12.88 -6.36
CA ASP A 30 -6.94 13.30 -7.47
C ASP A 30 -7.69 13.70 -8.75
N LYS A 31 -8.90 13.16 -8.97
CA LYS A 31 -9.74 13.47 -10.13
C LYS A 31 -10.64 14.70 -9.95
N SER A 32 -10.54 15.39 -8.81
CA SER A 32 -11.38 16.56 -8.53
C SER A 32 -11.05 17.71 -9.49
N SER A 33 -12.04 18.55 -9.82
CA SER A 33 -11.86 19.71 -10.70
C SER A 33 -10.86 20.72 -10.10
N THR A 34 -10.30 21.60 -10.91
CA THR A 34 -9.35 22.64 -10.46
C THR A 34 -10.02 23.85 -9.82
N ASP A 35 -11.32 23.75 -9.51
CA ASP A 35 -12.09 24.84 -8.94
C ASP A 35 -11.63 25.10 -7.49
N VAL A 36 -12.03 26.22 -6.89
CA VAL A 36 -11.69 26.53 -5.49
C VAL A 36 -12.16 25.35 -4.61
N PHE A 37 -11.26 24.82 -3.77
CA PHE A 37 -11.32 23.55 -3.02
C PHE A 37 -10.93 22.28 -3.78
N GLY A 38 -11.16 22.20 -5.08
CA GLY A 38 -10.80 21.05 -5.89
C GLY A 38 -9.29 20.87 -6.07
N GLU A 39 -8.51 21.96 -6.15
CA GLU A 39 -7.04 21.89 -6.15
C GLU A 39 -6.48 21.32 -4.84
N LEU A 40 -7.00 21.76 -3.68
CA LEU A 40 -6.61 21.23 -2.38
C LEU A 40 -6.92 19.73 -2.27
N ILE A 41 -8.13 19.33 -2.69
CA ILE A 41 -8.55 17.92 -2.69
C ILE A 41 -7.64 17.10 -3.63
N ARG A 42 -7.30 17.62 -4.81
CA ARG A 42 -6.37 16.96 -5.73
C ARG A 42 -4.99 16.78 -5.10
N CYS A 43 -4.40 17.82 -4.49
CA CYS A 43 -3.12 17.71 -3.80
C CYS A 43 -3.13 16.63 -2.72
N HIS A 44 -4.21 16.52 -1.94
CA HIS A 44 -4.37 15.43 -0.98
C HIS A 44 -4.46 14.05 -1.66
N GLY A 45 -5.12 13.95 -2.82
CA GLY A 45 -5.16 12.74 -3.64
C GLY A 45 -3.78 12.31 -4.15
N GLU A 46 -2.97 13.26 -4.63
CA GLU A 46 -1.60 13.01 -5.08
C GLU A 46 -0.72 12.50 -3.93
N ILE A 47 -0.72 13.20 -2.78
CA ILE A 47 0.04 12.81 -1.59
C ILE A 47 -0.37 11.41 -1.13
N GLY A 48 -1.67 11.16 -1.01
CA GLY A 48 -2.18 9.87 -0.57
C GLY A 48 -1.83 8.73 -1.52
N THR A 49 -1.85 8.98 -2.83
CA THR A 49 -1.43 7.99 -3.84
C THR A 49 0.04 7.61 -3.68
N VAL A 50 0.93 8.60 -3.46
CA VAL A 50 2.35 8.36 -3.20
C VAL A 50 2.54 7.56 -1.91
N LEU A 51 1.82 7.90 -0.84
CA LEU A 51 1.87 7.16 0.43
C LEU A 51 1.44 5.69 0.27
N CYS A 52 0.35 5.43 -0.46
CA CYS A 52 -0.11 4.06 -0.75
C CYS A 52 0.94 3.26 -1.54
N ASN A 53 1.62 3.89 -2.50
CA ASN A 53 2.67 3.23 -3.26
C ASN A 53 3.89 2.90 -2.37
N ASN A 54 4.33 3.85 -1.56
CA ASN A 54 5.43 3.65 -0.60
C ASN A 54 5.11 2.54 0.41
N PHE A 55 3.86 2.49 0.91
CA PHE A 55 3.40 1.44 1.82
C PHE A 55 3.54 0.05 1.19
N ARG A 56 3.07 -0.14 -0.06
CA ARG A 56 3.18 -1.41 -0.78
C ARG A 56 4.63 -1.88 -0.93
N GLN A 57 5.50 -0.96 -1.36
CA GLN A 57 6.92 -1.27 -1.54
C GLN A 57 7.60 -1.67 -0.22
N ASN A 58 7.24 -0.99 0.88
CA ASN A 58 7.76 -1.31 2.20
C ASN A 58 7.29 -2.69 2.68
N ILE A 59 6.01 -3.04 2.49
CA ILE A 59 5.49 -4.38 2.80
C ILE A 59 6.22 -5.45 1.99
N ASP A 60 6.39 -5.23 0.68
CA ASP A 60 7.14 -6.16 -0.18
C ASP A 60 8.59 -6.35 0.30
N CYS A 61 9.25 -5.28 0.71
CA CYS A 61 10.63 -5.33 1.23
C CYS A 61 10.71 -6.12 2.55
N ILE A 62 9.79 -5.86 3.49
CA ILE A 62 9.73 -6.55 4.79
C ILE A 62 9.48 -8.05 4.58
N LEU A 63 8.49 -8.41 3.76
CA LEU A 63 8.15 -9.81 3.51
C LEU A 63 9.28 -10.57 2.81
N LYS A 64 9.97 -9.94 1.84
CA LYS A 64 11.19 -10.51 1.24
C LYS A 64 12.30 -10.76 2.26
N LYS A 65 12.49 -9.86 3.23
CA LYS A 65 13.47 -10.06 4.31
C LYS A 65 13.09 -11.25 5.18
N LEU A 66 11.82 -11.35 5.57
CA LEU A 66 11.30 -12.47 6.36
C LEU A 66 11.41 -13.82 5.63
N SER A 67 11.22 -13.84 4.30
CA SER A 67 11.42 -15.07 3.53
C SER A 67 12.89 -15.46 3.37
N THR A 68 13.82 -14.50 3.38
CA THR A 68 15.26 -14.73 3.17
C THR A 68 16.00 -15.07 4.45
N GLN A 69 15.57 -14.53 5.61
CA GLN A 69 16.11 -14.91 6.92
C GLN A 69 15.96 -16.42 7.21
N LYS A 70 14.95 -17.08 6.63
CA LYS A 70 14.74 -18.53 6.74
C LYS A 70 15.73 -19.43 5.99
N ILE A 71 16.56 -18.89 5.08
CA ILE A 71 17.49 -19.71 4.27
C ILE A 71 18.85 -19.87 4.97
N ASN A 72 19.15 -19.03 5.98
CA ASN A 72 20.45 -18.96 6.64
C ASN A 72 20.46 -19.45 8.10
N ASP A 73 19.32 -19.93 8.62
CA ASP A 73 19.17 -20.62 9.92
C ASP A 73 18.79 -22.09 9.67
#